data_AF-A0A8T5RP74-F1
#
_entry.id   AF-A0A8T5RP74-F1
#
_cell.length_a   1.000
_cell.length_b   1.000
_cell.length_c   1.000
_cell.angle_alpha   90.00
_cell.angle_beta   90.00
_cell.angle_gamma   90.00
#
_symmetry.space_group_name_H-M   'P 1'
#
loop_
_entity.id
_entity.type
_entity.pdbx_description
1 polymer ?
#
loop_
_entity_poly.entity_id
_entity_poly.type
_entity_poly.pdbx_seq_one_letter_code
_entity_poly.pdbx_strand_id
1 'polypeptide(L)'
;MPALAHLGIGFATKRFAPQIPLWALLISSMVLDILSFIFISALWITHGLFMSVIWSIVAFLITALITIRLKTKKEQDNNSALWSKEIINISIVIGLLVFSHWVLDFIGWPMSVIDPNATGVPLLFDYAATIGLGVYSTWLGALIMDIGVFFVGLAVYLHYVKKVRKVK
;
A
#
# COMPACT_ATOMS: atom_id res chain seq x y z
N MET A 1 10.23 7.76 6.98
CA MET A 1 9.13 7.06 6.29
C MET A 1 8.38 6.25 7.32
N PRO A 2 7.04 6.32 7.35
CA PRO A 2 6.20 5.66 8.35
C PRO A 2 6.06 4.15 8.05
N ALA A 3 7.18 3.43 8.04
CA ALA A 3 7.27 2.06 7.56
C ALA A 3 6.33 1.08 8.32
N LEU A 4 6.14 1.29 9.63
CA LEU A 4 5.26 0.44 10.42
C LEU A 4 3.79 0.74 10.13
N ALA A 5 3.41 2.01 9.95
CA ALA A 5 2.05 2.37 9.56
C ALA A 5 1.64 1.68 8.26
N HIS A 6 2.51 1.69 7.24
CA HIS A 6 2.28 1.04 5.96
C HIS A 6 2.02 -0.47 6.11
N LEU A 7 2.88 -1.16 6.87
CA LEU A 7 2.67 -2.58 7.20
C LEU A 7 1.34 -2.82 7.94
N GLY A 8 0.93 -1.89 8.81
CA GLY A 8 -0.37 -1.90 9.48
C GLY A 8 -1.55 -2.00 8.50
N ILE A 9 -1.53 -1.20 7.43
CA ILE A 9 -2.57 -1.26 6.39
C ILE A 9 -2.53 -2.60 5.65
N GLY A 10 -1.34 -3.14 5.37
CA GLY A 10 -1.16 -4.47 4.79
C GLY A 10 -1.80 -5.57 5.65
N PHE A 11 -1.58 -5.55 6.97
CA PHE A 11 -2.23 -6.45 7.92
C PHE A 11 -3.75 -6.31 7.92
N ALA A 12 -4.26 -5.07 8.03
CA ALA A 12 -5.70 -4.80 8.09
C ALA A 12 -6.43 -5.30 6.83
N THR A 13 -5.81 -5.14 5.66
CA THR A 13 -6.37 -5.51 4.35
C THR A 13 -6.69 -7.00 4.23
N LYS A 14 -5.98 -7.87 4.97
CA LYS A 14 -6.22 -9.32 4.93
C LYS A 14 -7.65 -9.70 5.31
N ARG A 15 -8.34 -8.89 6.11
CA ARG A 15 -9.76 -9.07 6.45
C ARG A 15 -10.68 -8.93 5.23
N PHE A 16 -10.34 -8.04 4.30
CA PHE A 16 -11.17 -7.71 3.13
C PHE A 16 -10.80 -8.53 1.90
N ALA A 17 -9.55 -9.02 1.83
CA ALA A 17 -9.06 -9.86 0.75
C ALA A 17 -8.47 -11.18 1.28
N PRO A 18 -9.31 -12.06 1.86
CA PRO A 18 -8.86 -13.28 2.51
C PRO A 18 -8.13 -14.26 1.58
N GLN A 19 -8.43 -14.20 0.28
CA GLN A 19 -7.81 -15.02 -0.77
C GLN A 19 -6.38 -14.61 -1.11
N ILE A 20 -6.00 -13.34 -0.89
CA ILE A 20 -4.65 -12.84 -1.22
C ILE A 20 -3.68 -13.25 -0.11
N PRO A 21 -2.53 -13.87 -0.40
CA PRO A 21 -1.58 -14.25 0.64
C PRO A 21 -1.06 -13.02 1.39
N LEU A 22 -0.87 -13.14 2.71
CA LEU A 22 -0.51 -12.00 3.56
C LEU A 22 0.78 -11.31 3.11
N TRP A 23 1.79 -12.07 2.69
CA TRP A 23 3.06 -11.51 2.24
C TRP A 23 2.87 -10.57 1.03
N ALA A 24 1.95 -10.88 0.13
CA ALA A 24 1.68 -10.02 -1.03
C ALA A 24 1.07 -8.70 -0.57
N LEU A 25 0.15 -8.72 0.39
CA LEU A 25 -0.41 -7.51 0.98
C LEU A 25 0.66 -6.66 1.66
N LEU A 26 1.53 -7.27 2.48
CA LEU A 26 2.60 -6.55 3.19
C LEU A 26 3.62 -5.93 2.23
N ILE A 27 4.02 -6.67 1.18
CA ILE A 27 4.93 -6.12 0.16
C ILE A 27 4.24 -4.98 -0.59
N SER A 28 2.99 -5.15 -1.02
CA SER A 28 2.24 -4.14 -1.75
C SER A 28 2.10 -2.83 -0.97
N SER A 29 1.89 -2.88 0.36
CA SER A 29 1.86 -1.67 1.18
C SER A 29 3.22 -0.94 1.27
N MET A 30 4.32 -1.62 0.95
CA MET A 30 5.69 -1.08 1.04
C MET A 30 6.31 -0.78 -0.34
N VAL A 31 5.55 -0.90 -1.43
CA VAL A 31 6.10 -0.79 -2.79
C VAL A 31 6.79 0.56 -3.02
N LEU A 32 6.20 1.68 -2.58
CA LEU A 32 6.79 3.00 -2.83
C LEU A 32 8.10 3.19 -2.03
N ASP A 33 8.15 2.75 -0.77
CA ASP A 33 9.38 2.67 0.02
C ASP A 33 10.46 1.84 -0.72
N ILE A 34 10.12 0.63 -1.17
CA ILE A 34 11.04 -0.25 -1.90
C ILE A 34 11.56 0.43 -3.18
N LEU A 35 10.67 1.07 -3.94
CA LEU A 35 11.04 1.81 -5.14
C LEU A 35 11.94 3.01 -4.82
N SER A 36 11.78 3.68 -3.68
CA SER A 36 12.68 4.79 -3.31
C SER A 36 14.11 4.36 -3.01
N PHE A 37 14.33 3.14 -2.53
CA PHE A 37 15.67 2.58 -2.42
C PHE A 37 16.30 2.31 -3.79
N ILE A 38 15.47 2.04 -4.82
CA ILE A 38 15.94 1.81 -6.20
C ILE A 38 16.20 3.15 -6.92
N PHE A 39 15.28 4.09 -6.82
CA PHE A 39 15.34 5.40 -7.50
C PHE A 39 15.91 6.50 -6.61
N ILE A 40 17.00 6.19 -5.88
CA ILE A 40 17.66 7.07 -4.90
C ILE A 40 17.60 8.54 -5.35
N SER A 41 17.08 9.42 -4.49
CA SER A 41 16.89 10.88 -4.68
C SER A 41 15.75 11.36 -5.60
N ALA A 42 14.86 10.48 -6.08
CA ALA A 42 13.69 10.88 -6.87
C ALA A 42 12.37 10.71 -6.09
N LEU A 43 12.14 11.58 -5.09
CA LEU A 43 10.94 11.51 -4.24
C LEU A 43 9.65 11.68 -5.05
N TRP A 44 9.62 12.57 -6.03
CA TRP A 44 8.47 12.74 -6.91
C TRP A 44 8.18 11.50 -7.78
N ILE A 45 9.22 10.76 -8.20
CA ILE A 45 9.07 9.51 -8.99
C ILE A 45 8.40 8.43 -8.16
N THR A 46 8.58 8.43 -6.84
CA THR A 46 8.18 7.31 -5.97
C THR A 46 6.97 7.65 -5.10
N HIS A 47 6.96 8.84 -4.50
CA HIS A 47 5.99 9.27 -3.49
C HIS A 47 5.17 10.49 -3.94
N GLY A 48 5.36 11.01 -5.16
CA GLY A 48 4.49 12.04 -5.71
C GLY A 48 3.07 11.51 -5.95
N LEU A 49 2.01 12.32 -5.76
CA LEU A 49 0.62 11.87 -5.96
C LEU A 49 0.40 11.29 -7.37
N PHE A 50 0.87 12.00 -8.40
CA PHE A 50 0.75 11.53 -9.77
C PHE A 50 1.44 10.17 -9.97
N MET A 51 2.66 10.04 -9.46
CA MET A 51 3.43 8.81 -9.62
C MET A 51 2.91 7.67 -8.76
N SER A 52 2.38 7.92 -7.58
CA SER A 52 1.75 6.88 -6.75
C SER A 52 0.50 6.31 -7.43
N VAL A 53 -0.27 7.14 -8.15
CA VAL A 53 -1.35 6.67 -9.02
C VAL A 53 -0.81 5.78 -10.14
N ILE A 54 0.27 6.20 -10.82
CA ILE A 54 0.91 5.37 -11.87
C ILE A 54 1.37 4.02 -11.30
N TRP A 55 2.08 4.02 -10.18
CA TRP A 55 2.55 2.77 -9.54
C TRP A 55 1.40 1.88 -9.09
N SER A 56 0.27 2.46 -8.68
CA SER A 56 -0.94 1.72 -8.33
C SER A 56 -1.56 1.04 -9.55
N ILE A 57 -1.60 1.72 -10.70
CA ILE A 57 -2.06 1.16 -11.98
C ILE A 57 -1.09 0.06 -12.45
N VAL A 58 0.21 0.30 -12.36
CA VAL A 58 1.24 -0.69 -12.71
C VAL A 58 1.10 -1.95 -11.84
N ALA A 59 0.94 -1.79 -10.52
CA ALA A 59 0.74 -2.90 -9.60
C ALA A 59 -0.55 -3.69 -9.89
N PHE A 60 -1.65 -2.98 -10.21
CA PHE A 60 -2.89 -3.60 -10.68
C PHE A 60 -2.66 -4.46 -11.93
N LEU A 61 -2.01 -3.92 -12.95
CA LEU A 61 -1.78 -4.61 -14.22
C LEU A 61 -0.84 -5.80 -14.05
N ILE A 62 0.27 -5.64 -13.33
CA ILE A 62 1.20 -6.74 -13.04
C ILE A 62 0.48 -7.87 -12.30
N THR A 63 -0.29 -7.55 -11.26
CA THR A 63 -1.05 -8.54 -10.49
C THR A 63 -2.06 -9.28 -11.37
N ALA A 64 -2.75 -8.56 -12.25
CA ALA A 64 -3.70 -9.16 -13.18
C ALA A 64 -3.00 -10.14 -14.13
N LEU A 65 -1.90 -9.71 -14.76
CA LEU A 65 -1.14 -10.53 -15.70
C LEU A 65 -0.55 -11.78 -15.03
N ILE A 66 -0.01 -11.64 -13.82
CA ILE A 66 0.50 -12.78 -13.03
C ILE A 66 -0.65 -13.75 -12.72
N THR A 67 -1.79 -13.25 -12.27
CA THR A 67 -2.92 -14.10 -11.88
C THR A 67 -3.52 -14.83 -13.09
N ILE A 68 -3.64 -14.15 -14.24
CA ILE A 68 -4.04 -14.77 -15.51
C ILE A 68 -3.07 -15.90 -15.89
N ARG A 69 -1.76 -15.65 -15.79
CA ARG A 69 -0.73 -16.61 -16.16
C ARG A 69 -0.65 -17.81 -15.23
N LEU A 70 -0.96 -17.63 -13.94
CA LEU A 70 -0.95 -18.71 -12.95
C LEU A 70 -2.25 -19.53 -12.94
N LYS A 71 -3.31 -19.06 -13.60
CA LYS A 71 -4.58 -19.77 -13.67
C LYS A 71 -4.40 -21.11 -14.40
N THR A 72 -4.97 -22.18 -13.84
CA THR A 72 -4.80 -23.52 -14.42
C THR A 72 -5.60 -23.66 -15.72
N LYS A 73 -5.10 -24.48 -16.66
CA LYS A 73 -5.78 -24.72 -17.95
C LYS A 73 -7.23 -25.18 -17.78
N LYS A 74 -7.51 -26.02 -16.76
CA LYS A 74 -8.85 -26.51 -16.40
C LYS A 74 -9.81 -25.37 -15.98
N GLU A 75 -9.28 -24.34 -15.36
CA GLU A 75 -10.02 -23.18 -14.85
C GLU A 75 -10.14 -22.05 -15.88
N GLN A 76 -9.29 -22.10 -16.91
CA GLN A 76 -9.36 -21.28 -18.11
C GLN A 76 -10.40 -21.85 -19.10
N ASP A 77 -10.45 -23.16 -19.29
CA ASP A 77 -11.43 -23.82 -20.18
C ASP A 77 -12.88 -23.64 -19.69
N ASN A 78 -13.11 -23.65 -18.37
CA ASN A 78 -14.44 -23.40 -17.79
C ASN A 78 -14.86 -21.92 -17.79
N ASN A 79 -13.94 -20.99 -18.08
CA ASN A 79 -14.20 -19.56 -17.92
C ASN A 79 -13.54 -18.80 -19.08
N SER A 80 -14.30 -18.65 -20.19
CA SER A 80 -13.81 -18.04 -21.43
C SER A 80 -13.47 -16.54 -21.31
N ALA A 81 -13.89 -15.88 -20.23
CA ALA A 81 -13.54 -14.49 -19.96
C ALA A 81 -12.11 -14.40 -19.39
N LEU A 82 -11.21 -13.77 -20.15
CA LEU A 82 -9.83 -13.47 -19.75
C LEU A 82 -9.77 -12.69 -18.42
N TRP A 83 -10.75 -11.82 -18.20
CA TRP A 83 -10.88 -10.97 -17.01
C TRP A 83 -12.01 -11.47 -16.12
N SER A 84 -11.70 -12.43 -15.24
CA SER A 84 -12.67 -12.85 -14.23
C SER A 84 -12.86 -11.75 -13.18
N LYS A 85 -14.05 -11.69 -12.57
CA LYS A 85 -14.32 -10.78 -11.43
C LYS A 85 -13.32 -10.97 -10.29
N GLU A 86 -12.86 -12.20 -10.08
CA GLU A 86 -11.85 -12.52 -9.07
C GLU A 86 -10.49 -11.86 -9.37
N ILE A 87 -9.99 -11.98 -10.60
CA ILE A 87 -8.73 -11.35 -11.04
C ILE A 87 -8.83 -9.84 -10.86
N ILE A 88 -9.93 -9.24 -11.32
CA ILE A 88 -10.15 -7.79 -11.18
C ILE A 88 -10.13 -7.39 -9.70
N ASN A 89 -10.86 -8.11 -8.84
CA ASN A 89 -10.92 -7.79 -7.41
C ASN A 89 -9.56 -7.90 -6.72
N ILE A 90 -8.79 -8.96 -7.00
CA ILE A 90 -7.44 -9.13 -6.43
C ILE A 90 -6.53 -7.97 -6.87
N SER A 91 -6.53 -7.65 -8.15
CA SER A 91 -5.71 -6.58 -8.70
C SER A 91 -6.12 -5.20 -8.17
N ILE A 92 -7.43 -4.92 -8.01
CA ILE A 92 -7.92 -3.67 -7.42
C ILE A 92 -7.40 -3.53 -5.99
N VAL A 93 -7.50 -4.59 -5.18
CA VAL A 93 -7.02 -4.55 -3.80
C VAL A 93 -5.52 -4.24 -3.76
N ILE A 94 -4.71 -4.87 -4.61
CA ILE A 94 -3.27 -4.60 -4.66
C ILE A 94 -2.98 -3.17 -5.12
N GLY A 95 -3.64 -2.68 -6.18
CA GLY A 95 -3.47 -1.31 -6.65
C GLY A 95 -3.85 -0.27 -5.59
N LEU A 96 -4.99 -0.46 -4.91
CA LEU A 96 -5.41 0.41 -3.82
C LEU A 96 -4.47 0.34 -2.61
N LEU A 97 -3.87 -0.81 -2.35
CA LEU A 97 -2.92 -0.97 -1.25
C LEU A 97 -1.61 -0.21 -1.53
N VAL A 98 -1.12 -0.21 -2.78
CA VAL A 98 -0.01 0.64 -3.20
C VAL A 98 -0.38 2.12 -3.06
N PHE A 99 -1.58 2.52 -3.50
CA PHE A 99 -2.04 3.91 -3.37
C PHE A 99 -2.19 4.36 -1.91
N SER A 100 -2.58 3.44 -1.01
CA SER A 100 -2.74 3.74 0.42
C SER A 100 -1.46 4.25 1.07
N HIS A 101 -0.31 3.89 0.50
CA HIS A 101 0.99 4.40 0.91
C HIS A 101 1.05 5.92 0.79
N TRP A 102 0.68 6.47 -0.37
CA TRP A 102 0.64 7.92 -0.58
C TRP A 102 -0.35 8.61 0.38
N VAL A 103 -1.48 7.97 0.68
CA VAL A 103 -2.46 8.52 1.62
C VAL A 103 -1.86 8.65 3.02
N LEU A 104 -1.14 7.63 3.49
CA LEU A 104 -0.44 7.69 4.78
C LEU A 104 0.68 8.75 4.77
N ASP A 105 1.39 8.90 3.65
CA ASP A 105 2.37 9.96 3.53
C ASP A 105 1.74 11.36 3.52
N PHE A 106 0.65 11.56 2.81
CA PHE A 106 -0.09 12.82 2.85
C PHE A 106 -0.51 13.18 4.29
N ILE A 107 -0.91 12.19 5.09
CA ILE A 107 -1.23 12.42 6.51
C ILE A 107 0.03 12.73 7.32
N GLY A 108 1.10 11.96 7.10
CA GLY A 108 2.33 12.06 7.87
C GLY A 108 3.11 13.34 7.60
N TRP A 109 3.41 13.64 6.33
CA TRP A 109 4.29 14.71 5.91
C TRP A 109 3.73 16.12 6.21
N PRO A 110 4.57 17.14 6.43
CA PRO A 110 6.03 17.11 6.47
C PRO A 110 6.61 16.31 7.64
N MET A 111 7.69 15.56 7.39
CA MET A 111 8.38 14.75 8.41
C MET A 111 9.44 15.56 9.18
N SER A 112 9.04 16.70 9.75
CA SER A 112 9.97 17.66 10.38
C SER A 112 10.76 17.11 11.58
N VAL A 113 10.26 16.04 12.21
CA VAL A 113 10.99 15.32 13.28
C VAL A 113 12.20 14.53 12.78
N ILE A 114 12.22 14.16 11.49
CA ILE A 114 13.33 13.43 10.85
C ILE A 114 14.24 14.42 10.12
N ASP A 115 13.65 15.31 9.33
CA ASP A 115 14.36 16.35 8.60
C ASP A 115 13.65 17.69 8.84
N PRO A 116 14.27 18.64 9.57
CA PRO A 116 13.69 19.95 9.84
C PRO A 116 13.33 20.75 8.59
N ASN A 117 13.95 20.44 7.44
CA ASN A 117 13.69 21.10 6.16
C ASN A 117 12.67 20.32 5.30
N ALA A 118 12.13 19.21 5.80
CA ALA A 118 11.12 18.44 5.08
C ALA A 118 9.92 19.32 4.75
N THR A 119 9.56 19.36 3.46
CA THR A 119 8.31 19.96 2.99
C THR A 119 7.24 18.88 2.87
N GLY A 120 6.11 19.10 2.21
CA GLY A 120 5.11 18.03 2.01
C GLY A 120 5.54 16.96 0.99
N VAL A 121 4.62 16.06 0.65
CA VAL A 121 4.78 15.19 -0.53
C VAL A 121 4.47 15.94 -1.83
N PRO A 122 5.23 15.73 -2.92
CA PRO A 122 4.94 16.38 -4.20
C PRO A 122 3.58 15.96 -4.78
N LEU A 123 2.85 16.89 -5.38
CA LEU A 123 1.65 16.56 -6.14
C LEU A 123 1.96 15.93 -7.51
N LEU A 124 2.96 16.49 -8.20
CA LEU A 124 3.30 16.09 -9.57
C LEU A 124 4.79 15.71 -9.67
N PHE A 125 5.64 16.67 -10.04
CA PHE A 125 7.07 16.50 -10.33
C PHE A 125 7.95 17.25 -9.30
N ASP A 126 9.28 17.19 -9.45
CA ASP A 126 10.31 17.70 -8.51
C ASP A 126 10.13 19.15 -8.00
N TYR A 127 9.43 19.99 -8.76
CA TYR A 127 9.20 21.41 -8.44
C TYR A 127 7.72 21.77 -8.23
N ALA A 128 6.87 20.75 -8.12
CA ALA A 128 5.44 20.95 -7.90
C ALA A 128 5.15 21.36 -6.45
N ALA A 129 3.96 21.94 -6.22
CA ALA A 129 3.47 22.19 -4.88
C ALA A 129 3.51 20.89 -4.05
N THR A 130 4.00 21.00 -2.83
CA THR A 130 4.03 19.92 -1.86
C THR A 130 2.89 20.09 -0.86
N ILE A 131 2.30 18.97 -0.43
CA ILE A 131 1.17 18.98 0.50
C ILE A 131 1.35 17.93 1.59
N GLY A 132 0.71 18.17 2.75
CA GLY A 132 0.64 17.18 3.82
C GLY A 132 0.01 17.76 5.08
N LEU A 133 -0.57 16.91 5.92
CA LEU A 133 -1.26 17.31 7.15
C LEU A 133 -0.32 17.57 8.33
N GLY A 134 0.92 17.10 8.26
CA GLY A 134 1.99 17.39 9.22
C GLY A 134 1.87 16.62 10.51
N VAL A 135 1.30 15.40 10.52
CA VAL A 135 1.26 14.58 11.74
C VAL A 135 2.68 14.27 12.26
N TYR A 136 3.67 14.15 11.37
CA TYR A 136 5.09 13.99 11.71
C TYR A 136 5.81 15.32 12.02
N SER A 137 5.09 16.42 12.22
CA SER A 137 5.70 17.66 12.74
C SER A 137 6.12 17.54 14.21
N THR A 138 5.58 16.57 14.95
CA THR A 138 5.90 16.31 16.35
C THR A 138 6.23 14.84 16.59
N TRP A 139 7.11 14.55 17.55
CA TRP A 139 7.50 13.17 17.89
C TRP A 139 6.30 12.33 18.34
N LEU A 140 5.37 12.95 19.08
CA LEU A 140 4.15 12.29 19.52
C LEU A 140 3.25 11.93 18.35
N GLY A 141 3.05 12.84 17.40
CA GLY A 141 2.25 12.57 16.20
C GLY A 141 2.88 11.47 15.33
N ALA A 142 4.20 11.52 15.12
CA ALA A 142 4.94 10.48 14.43
C ALA A 142 4.78 9.11 15.10
N LEU A 143 4.91 9.04 16.43
CA LEU A 143 4.75 7.80 17.19
C LEU A 143 3.32 7.24 17.09
N ILE A 144 2.31 8.09 17.27
CA ILE A 144 0.89 7.69 17.17
C ILE A 144 0.60 7.15 15.77
N MET A 145 1.11 7.82 14.73
CA MET A 145 0.87 7.42 13.36
C MET A 145 1.59 6.10 13.03
N ASP A 146 2.91 5.99 13.27
CA ASP A 146 3.66 4.78 12.90
C ASP A 146 3.22 3.56 13.73
N ILE A 147 3.31 3.70 15.06
CA ILE A 147 3.10 2.60 15.99
C ILE A 147 1.59 2.32 16.16
N GLY A 148 0.78 3.36 16.23
CA GLY A 148 -0.67 3.22 16.40
C GLY A 148 -1.33 2.56 15.18
N VAL A 149 -1.07 3.04 13.97
CA VAL A 149 -1.63 2.42 12.75
C VAL A 149 -1.16 0.98 12.60
N PHE A 150 0.12 0.70 12.88
CA PHE A 150 0.65 -0.66 12.89
C PHE A 150 -0.12 -1.59 13.83
N PHE A 151 -0.26 -1.23 15.10
CA PHE A 151 -0.91 -2.11 16.08
C PHE A 151 -2.42 -2.24 15.84
N VAL A 152 -3.09 -1.20 15.37
CA VAL A 152 -4.50 -1.29 14.95
C VAL A 152 -4.64 -2.28 13.79
N GLY A 153 -3.79 -2.16 12.77
CA GLY A 153 -3.80 -3.07 11.63
C GLY A 153 -3.52 -4.52 12.02
N LEU A 154 -2.50 -4.73 12.87
CA LEU A 154 -2.17 -6.05 13.42
C LEU A 154 -3.32 -6.63 14.26
N ALA A 155 -3.97 -5.82 15.10
CA ALA A 155 -5.11 -6.25 15.91
C ALA A 155 -6.29 -6.68 15.03
N VAL A 156 -6.59 -5.92 13.96
CA VAL A 156 -7.61 -6.28 12.97
C VAL A 156 -7.27 -7.63 12.30
N TYR A 157 -6.02 -7.84 11.90
CA TYR A 157 -5.56 -9.10 11.33
C TYR A 157 -5.70 -10.27 12.31
N LEU A 158 -5.22 -10.13 13.55
CA LEU A 158 -5.28 -11.18 14.57
C LEU A 158 -6.72 -11.53 14.94
N HIS A 159 -7.60 -10.52 15.03
CA HIS A 159 -9.03 -10.73 15.23
C HIS A 159 -9.64 -11.53 14.07
N TYR A 160 -9.31 -11.18 12.83
CA TYR A 160 -9.76 -11.91 11.64
C TYR A 160 -9.28 -13.38 11.67
N VAL A 161 -8.00 -13.63 11.95
CA VAL A 161 -7.45 -14.99 12.04
C VAL A 161 -8.14 -15.80 13.13
N LYS A 162 -8.38 -15.21 14.31
CA LYS A 162 -9.11 -15.86 15.41
C LYS A 162 -10.53 -16.22 15.01
N LYS A 163 -11.24 -15.34 14.28
CA LYS A 163 -12.59 -15.60 13.79
C LYS A 163 -12.61 -16.77 12.80
N VAL A 164 -11.71 -16.78 11.82
CA VAL A 164 -11.67 -17.84 10.80
C VAL A 164 -11.31 -19.20 11.41
N ARG A 165 -10.41 -19.24 12.40
CA ARG A 165 -10.06 -20.49 13.10
C ARG A 165 -11.19 -21.10 13.91
N LYS A 166 -12.16 -20.32 14.40
CA LYS A 166 -13.31 -20.83 15.15
C LYS A 166 -14.41 -21.44 14.28
N VAL A 167 -14.40 -21.14 12.99
CA VAL A 167 -15.40 -21.61 12.02
C VAL A 167 -14.95 -22.91 11.34
N LYS A 168 -13.67 -23.28 11.50
CA LYS A 168 -13.11 -24.56 11.07
C LYS A 168 -13.11 -25.54 12.25
#